data_AF-A0A135RV74-F1
#
_entry.id   AF-A0A135RV74-F1
#
_cell.length_a   1.000
_cell.length_b   1.000
_cell.length_c   1.000
_cell.angle_alpha   90.00
_cell.angle_beta   90.00
_cell.angle_gamma   90.00
#
_symmetry.space_group_name_H-M   'P 1'
#
loop_
_entity.id
_entity.type
_entity.pdbx_description
1 polymer ?
#
loop_
_entity_poly.entity_id
_entity_poly.type
_entity_poly.pdbx_seq_one_letter_code
_entity_poly.pdbx_strand_id
1 'polypeptide(L)'
;MFSGKPEMHDPYDLSLRKAANQELYPGVAHSSLSRSFQGWAALTRTAPSEGTLLVYPNVASVVAYMVLRPFFKPPVDSANVIDASKWTLDESGYFPGTVKTQSQRLGRSSHPHLRLEECLIHVPKMEPVDTVWWHTDVCHAVDPVHEGSANASVLYIAACSTTTINKAYVKMQLSETLAGRPPPDQQEGNDLNESTLKGYVGVEDLSAEAKRAFGFGLQAGWN
;
A
#
# COMPACT_ATOMS: atom_id res chain seq x y z
N MET A 1 12.36 -2.17 17.60
CA MET A 1 11.03 -2.78 17.90
C MET A 1 11.14 -4.02 18.77
N PHE A 2 11.49 -5.21 18.26
CA PHE A 2 11.45 -6.47 19.04
C PHE A 2 12.40 -6.52 20.25
N SER A 3 13.43 -5.69 20.30
CA SER A 3 14.33 -5.54 21.45
C SER A 3 13.77 -4.67 22.58
N GLY A 4 12.48 -4.32 22.55
CA GLY A 4 11.83 -3.48 23.57
C GLY A 4 12.06 -1.98 23.41
N LYS A 5 12.62 -1.55 22.28
CA LYS A 5 12.86 -0.13 21.94
C LYS A 5 12.17 0.23 20.63
N PRO A 6 10.82 0.33 20.59
CA PRO A 6 10.09 0.71 19.38
C PRO A 6 10.42 2.14 18.91
N GLU A 7 10.72 3.06 19.82
CA GLU A 7 11.07 4.46 19.55
C GLU A 7 12.36 4.63 18.74
N MET A 8 13.24 3.63 18.75
CA MET A 8 14.49 3.62 17.98
C MET A 8 14.31 3.12 16.54
N HIS A 9 13.10 2.69 16.15
CA HIS A 9 12.84 2.27 14.79
C HIS A 9 12.67 3.49 13.87
N ASP A 10 13.54 3.60 12.88
CA ASP A 10 13.37 4.53 11.78
C ASP A 10 12.54 3.87 10.66
N PRO A 11 11.30 4.30 10.40
CA PRO A 11 10.49 3.76 9.31
C PRO A 11 11.05 4.09 7.92
N TYR A 12 11.95 5.07 7.81
CA TYR A 12 12.56 5.49 6.55
C TYR A 12 13.91 4.79 6.27
N ASP A 13 14.42 3.94 7.17
CA ASP A 13 15.59 3.12 6.90
C ASP A 13 15.23 1.97 5.94
N LEU A 14 15.61 2.13 4.67
CA LEU A 14 15.35 1.15 3.61
C LEU A 14 16.44 0.08 3.48
N SER A 15 17.47 0.10 4.33
CA SER A 15 18.67 -0.76 4.21
C SER A 15 18.32 -2.25 4.12
N LEU A 16 17.39 -2.71 4.97
CA LEU A 16 16.85 -4.07 4.96
C LEU A 16 15.60 -4.19 4.08
N ARG A 17 14.76 -3.13 4.02
CA ARG A 17 13.48 -3.14 3.30
C ARG A 17 13.63 -3.39 1.80
N LYS A 18 14.75 -2.97 1.20
CA LYS A 18 15.05 -3.18 -0.23
C LYS A 18 15.18 -4.66 -0.63
N ALA A 19 15.37 -5.57 0.33
CA ALA A 19 15.53 -7.01 0.11
C ALA A 19 14.36 -7.84 0.69
N ALA A 20 13.35 -7.19 1.28
CA ALA A 20 12.21 -7.88 1.85
C ALA A 20 11.38 -8.57 0.75
N ASN A 21 11.04 -9.84 0.96
CA ASN A 21 10.08 -10.55 0.10
C ASN A 21 8.66 -10.26 0.59
N GLN A 22 7.98 -9.32 -0.07
CA GLN A 22 6.61 -8.92 0.26
C GLN A 22 5.58 -9.97 -0.13
N GLU A 23 5.95 -10.91 -1.00
CA GLU A 23 5.09 -11.95 -1.56
C GLU A 23 5.57 -13.36 -1.14
N LEU A 24 6.12 -13.49 0.07
CA LEU A 24 6.55 -14.80 0.58
C LEU A 24 5.40 -15.81 0.61
N TYR A 25 4.18 -15.32 0.81
CA TYR A 25 2.94 -16.08 0.65
C TYR A 25 2.12 -15.41 -0.45
N PRO A 26 2.06 -15.96 -1.68
CA PRO A 26 1.31 -15.35 -2.78
C PRO A 26 -0.15 -15.08 -2.41
N GLY A 27 -0.65 -13.92 -2.81
CA GLY A 27 -2.01 -13.49 -2.53
C GLY A 27 -2.47 -12.32 -3.38
N VAL A 28 -3.76 -12.32 -3.75
CA VAL A 28 -4.42 -11.33 -4.62
C VAL A 28 -4.25 -9.86 -4.20
N ALA A 29 -3.94 -9.61 -2.92
CA ALA A 29 -3.82 -8.26 -2.37
C ALA A 29 -2.37 -7.83 -2.12
N HIS A 30 -1.39 -8.65 -2.54
CA HIS A 30 0.03 -8.37 -2.36
C HIS A 30 0.59 -7.64 -3.57
N SER A 31 1.74 -6.98 -3.35
CA SER A 31 2.56 -6.49 -4.45
C SER A 31 3.94 -7.08 -4.31
N SER A 32 4.50 -7.53 -5.43
CA SER A 32 5.87 -8.05 -5.50
C SER A 32 6.92 -6.94 -5.60
N LEU A 33 6.48 -5.67 -5.71
CA LEU A 33 7.32 -4.48 -5.73
C LEU A 33 7.59 -3.89 -4.34
N SER A 34 8.82 -3.41 -4.15
CA SER A 34 9.18 -2.54 -3.03
C SER A 34 8.80 -1.09 -3.32
N ARG A 35 7.71 -0.64 -2.69
CA ARG A 35 7.23 0.76 -2.72
C ARG A 35 7.70 1.47 -1.46
N SER A 36 8.28 2.66 -1.60
CA SER A 36 8.60 3.54 -0.46
C SER A 36 7.37 4.36 -0.06
N PHE A 37 6.68 4.90 -1.06
CA PHE A 37 5.41 5.58 -0.90
C PHE A 37 4.38 5.00 -1.85
N GLN A 38 3.16 4.81 -1.34
CA GLN A 38 1.99 4.72 -2.19
C GLN A 38 1.52 6.14 -2.52
N GLY A 39 0.79 6.26 -3.61
CA GLY A 39 0.31 7.56 -4.05
C GLY A 39 -0.70 7.45 -5.17
N TRP A 40 -1.40 8.56 -5.39
CA TRP A 40 -2.23 8.74 -6.56
C TRP A 40 -2.29 10.21 -6.98
N ALA A 41 -2.63 10.41 -8.25
CA ALA A 41 -2.97 11.71 -8.83
C ALA A 41 -4.48 11.84 -8.99
N ALA A 42 -5.04 12.98 -8.57
CA ALA A 42 -6.46 13.28 -8.74
C ALA A 42 -6.80 13.49 -10.21
N LEU A 43 -7.86 12.85 -10.69
CA LEU A 43 -8.47 13.12 -12.00
C LEU A 43 -9.70 14.02 -11.85
N THR A 44 -10.32 14.01 -10.68
CA THR A 44 -11.48 14.84 -10.34
C THR A 44 -11.27 15.51 -8.99
N ARG A 45 -11.97 16.63 -8.78
CA ARG A 45 -12.02 17.29 -7.48
C ARG A 45 -12.62 16.35 -6.45
N THR A 46 -12.00 16.27 -5.26
CA THR A 46 -12.57 15.60 -4.08
C THR A 46 -12.29 16.41 -2.82
N ALA A 47 -13.13 16.29 -1.82
CA ALA A 47 -12.97 16.87 -0.49
C ALA A 47 -13.27 15.83 0.59
N PRO A 48 -13.02 16.12 1.89
CA PRO A 48 -13.50 15.27 2.97
C PRO A 48 -14.98 14.91 2.83
N SER A 49 -15.35 13.64 3.08
CA SER A 49 -16.70 13.09 2.88
C SER A 49 -17.16 12.95 1.42
N GLU A 50 -16.28 13.18 0.44
CA GLU A 50 -16.52 12.96 -0.98
C GLU A 50 -15.72 11.75 -1.51
N GLY A 51 -15.71 10.62 -0.79
CA GLY A 51 -15.13 9.37 -1.29
C GLY A 51 -13.59 9.36 -1.40
N THR A 52 -12.92 10.21 -0.63
CA THR A 52 -11.46 10.42 -0.70
C THR A 52 -10.67 9.48 0.23
N LEU A 53 -9.38 9.74 0.41
CA LEU A 53 -8.47 8.96 1.26
C LEU A 53 -8.49 9.45 2.71
N LEU A 54 -8.46 8.51 3.66
CA LEU A 54 -8.09 8.77 5.05
C LEU A 54 -6.75 8.14 5.37
N VAL A 55 -5.96 8.81 6.21
CA VAL A 55 -4.64 8.34 6.67
C VAL A 55 -4.53 8.46 8.17
N TYR A 56 -3.76 7.56 8.78
CA TYR A 56 -3.32 7.70 10.16
C TYR A 56 -1.98 8.46 10.17
N PRO A 57 -1.93 9.72 10.65
CA PRO A 57 -0.79 10.62 10.41
C PRO A 57 0.38 10.41 11.38
N ASN A 58 0.71 9.15 11.70
CA ASN A 58 1.87 8.78 12.53
C ASN A 58 2.35 7.37 12.18
N VAL A 59 3.23 7.28 11.19
CA VAL A 59 3.78 6.02 10.68
C VAL A 59 4.51 5.22 11.76
N ALA A 60 5.34 5.88 12.59
CA ALA A 60 6.17 5.19 13.57
C ALA A 60 5.33 4.48 14.63
N SER A 61 4.28 5.14 15.13
CA SER A 61 3.37 4.56 16.13
C SER A 61 2.52 3.44 15.55
N VAL A 62 2.00 3.60 14.33
CA VAL A 62 1.21 2.56 13.67
C VAL A 62 2.04 1.31 13.43
N VAL A 63 3.26 1.46 12.90
CA VAL A 63 4.16 0.33 12.63
C VAL A 63 4.55 -0.38 13.92
N ALA A 64 4.99 0.36 14.92
CA ALA A 64 5.34 -0.22 16.21
C ALA A 64 4.16 -0.96 16.85
N TYR A 65 2.98 -0.36 16.84
CA TYR A 65 1.77 -0.97 17.36
C TYR A 65 1.44 -2.25 16.60
N MET A 66 1.35 -2.19 15.27
CA MET A 66 1.01 -3.35 14.42
C MET A 66 1.99 -4.52 14.58
N VAL A 67 3.29 -4.24 14.57
CA VAL A 67 4.33 -5.26 14.67
C VAL A 67 4.35 -5.93 16.05
N LEU A 68 4.05 -5.17 17.11
CA LEU A 68 4.03 -5.69 18.48
C LEU A 68 2.66 -6.26 18.88
N ARG A 69 1.58 -5.89 18.19
CA ARG A 69 0.20 -6.28 18.52
C ARG A 69 0.01 -7.79 18.70
N PRO A 70 0.59 -8.70 17.88
CA PRO A 70 0.43 -10.14 18.05
C PRO A 70 0.94 -10.70 19.39
N PHE A 71 1.81 -9.98 20.09
CA PHE A 71 2.42 -10.45 21.35
C PHE A 71 1.60 -10.08 22.59
N PHE A 72 0.46 -9.42 22.44
CA PHE A 72 -0.38 -8.99 23.56
C PHE A 72 -1.82 -9.45 23.36
N LYS A 73 -2.45 -10.00 24.41
CA LYS A 73 -3.88 -10.36 24.39
C LYS A 73 -4.70 -9.37 25.21
N PRO A 74 -5.94 -9.07 24.78
CA PRO A 74 -6.80 -8.13 25.48
C PRO A 74 -7.16 -8.66 26.87
N PRO A 75 -7.48 -7.77 27.83
CA PRO A 75 -8.06 -8.18 29.10
C PRO A 75 -9.42 -8.87 28.89
N VAL A 76 -9.80 -9.74 29.83
CA VAL A 76 -11.10 -10.45 29.80
C VAL A 76 -12.27 -9.47 29.87
N ASP A 77 -12.14 -8.43 30.69
CA ASP A 77 -13.14 -7.37 30.79
C ASP A 77 -12.97 -6.35 29.67
N SER A 78 -13.96 -6.29 28.78
CA SER A 78 -14.03 -5.36 27.66
C SER A 78 -13.91 -3.89 28.06
N ALA A 79 -14.30 -3.51 29.28
CA ALA A 79 -14.18 -2.13 29.77
C ALA A 79 -12.72 -1.69 29.89
N ASN A 80 -11.79 -2.64 30.03
CA ASN A 80 -10.35 -2.39 30.20
C ASN A 80 -9.57 -2.43 28.88
N VAL A 81 -10.22 -2.65 27.73
CA VAL A 81 -9.54 -2.86 26.44
C VAL A 81 -8.65 -1.69 26.01
N ILE A 82 -8.98 -0.45 26.40
CA ILE A 82 -8.18 0.75 26.09
C ILE A 82 -7.02 0.95 27.07
N ASP A 83 -7.08 0.38 28.28
CA ASP A 83 -6.00 0.47 29.24
C ASP A 83 -4.91 -0.55 28.89
N ALA A 84 -3.90 -0.09 28.15
CA ALA A 84 -2.77 -0.90 27.72
C ALA A 84 -2.04 -1.60 28.88
N SER A 85 -2.12 -1.10 30.13
CA SER A 85 -1.51 -1.76 31.30
C SER A 85 -2.22 -3.04 31.72
N LYS A 86 -3.46 -3.27 31.25
CA LYS A 86 -4.26 -4.47 31.52
C LYS A 86 -4.04 -5.58 30.50
N TRP A 87 -3.31 -5.29 29.43
CA TRP A 87 -2.93 -6.28 28.43
C TRP A 87 -1.80 -7.16 28.94
N THR A 88 -1.80 -8.41 28.53
CA THR A 88 -0.81 -9.41 28.95
C THR A 88 -0.18 -10.07 27.73
N LEU A 89 0.95 -10.76 27.90
CA LEU A 89 1.61 -11.44 26.79
C LEU A 89 0.71 -12.54 26.19
N ASP A 90 0.78 -12.67 24.87
CA ASP A 90 0.09 -13.70 24.09
C ASP A 90 1.12 -14.64 23.45
N GLU A 91 0.93 -15.94 23.67
CA GLU A 91 1.79 -17.02 23.15
C GLU A 91 1.04 -17.92 22.16
N SER A 92 -0.20 -17.56 21.80
CA SER A 92 -1.07 -18.38 20.93
C SER A 92 -0.64 -18.44 19.47
N GLY A 93 0.26 -17.54 19.03
CA GLY A 93 0.61 -17.37 17.62
C GLY A 93 -0.50 -16.73 16.78
N TYR A 94 -1.48 -16.08 17.43
CA TYR A 94 -2.51 -15.31 16.74
C TYR A 94 -1.97 -13.96 16.25
N PHE A 95 -2.17 -13.66 14.96
CA PHE A 95 -1.81 -12.38 14.34
C PHE A 95 -3.09 -11.60 13.99
N PRO A 96 -3.51 -10.62 14.82
CA PRO A 96 -4.78 -9.93 14.62
C PRO A 96 -4.84 -9.24 13.25
N GLY A 97 -5.89 -9.52 12.48
CA GLY A 97 -6.11 -8.90 11.17
C GLY A 97 -5.19 -9.39 10.05
N THR A 98 -4.38 -10.42 10.29
CA THR A 98 -3.51 -11.02 9.28
C THR A 98 -4.18 -12.24 8.65
N VAL A 99 -4.29 -12.24 7.32
CA VAL A 99 -4.66 -13.40 6.52
C VAL A 99 -3.63 -13.51 5.40
N LYS A 100 -3.02 -14.69 5.24
CA LYS A 100 -1.82 -14.87 4.39
C LYS A 100 -1.99 -14.33 2.98
N THR A 101 -3.16 -14.47 2.37
CA THR A 101 -3.43 -14.09 0.97
C THR A 101 -4.02 -12.68 0.82
N GLN A 102 -4.06 -11.88 1.89
CA GLN A 102 -4.75 -10.60 1.95
C GLN A 102 -3.85 -9.51 2.52
N SER A 103 -4.25 -8.24 2.37
CA SER A 103 -3.62 -7.12 3.07
C SER A 103 -3.88 -7.21 4.58
N GLN A 104 -2.98 -6.63 5.37
CA GLN A 104 -3.14 -6.47 6.81
C GLN A 104 -4.37 -5.60 7.12
N ARG A 105 -5.29 -6.11 7.96
CA ARG A 105 -6.54 -5.42 8.31
C ARG A 105 -6.49 -4.87 9.72
N LEU A 106 -6.70 -3.57 9.86
CA LEU A 106 -6.82 -2.90 11.14
C LEU A 106 -8.29 -2.62 11.42
N GLY A 107 -8.72 -2.74 12.67
CA GLY A 107 -10.12 -2.55 13.04
C GLY A 107 -10.28 -2.34 14.53
N ARG A 108 -11.47 -1.88 14.95
CA ARG A 108 -11.78 -1.55 16.35
C ARG A 108 -11.50 -2.70 17.32
N SER A 109 -11.85 -3.93 16.94
CA SER A 109 -11.66 -5.10 17.80
C SER A 109 -10.21 -5.60 17.80
N SER A 110 -9.54 -5.60 16.65
CA SER A 110 -8.18 -6.11 16.52
C SER A 110 -7.13 -5.10 16.98
N HIS A 111 -7.36 -3.80 16.77
CA HIS A 111 -6.42 -2.70 16.99
C HIS A 111 -7.07 -1.52 17.75
N PRO A 112 -7.69 -1.73 18.92
CA PRO A 112 -8.52 -0.73 19.60
C PRO A 112 -7.78 0.57 19.95
N HIS A 113 -6.51 0.49 20.35
CA HIS A 113 -5.72 1.66 20.75
C HIS A 113 -5.41 2.62 19.60
N LEU A 114 -5.57 2.19 18.34
CA LEU A 114 -5.46 3.09 17.21
C LEU A 114 -6.67 4.04 17.14
N ARG A 115 -7.82 3.69 17.73
CA ARG A 115 -9.04 4.53 17.70
C ARG A 115 -9.31 5.03 16.28
N LEU A 116 -9.35 4.11 15.32
CA LEU A 116 -9.31 4.42 13.89
C LEU A 116 -10.42 5.39 13.49
N GLU A 117 -11.62 5.28 14.07
CA GLU A 117 -12.74 6.19 13.82
C GLU A 117 -12.46 7.65 14.23
N GLU A 118 -11.52 7.90 15.14
CA GLU A 118 -11.16 9.22 15.65
C GLU A 118 -9.83 9.74 15.09
N CYS A 119 -8.91 8.83 14.79
CA CYS A 119 -7.52 9.16 14.44
C CYS A 119 -7.23 9.08 12.94
N LEU A 120 -8.08 8.42 12.14
CA LEU A 120 -8.00 8.52 10.69
C LEU A 120 -8.51 9.90 10.29
N ILE A 121 -7.67 10.63 9.55
CA ILE A 121 -8.01 11.97 9.05
C ILE A 121 -8.09 11.95 7.53
N HIS A 122 -9.01 12.73 6.98
CA HIS A 122 -9.07 12.95 5.53
C HIS A 122 -7.80 13.62 5.02
N VAL A 123 -7.42 13.26 3.81
CA VAL A 123 -6.52 14.10 3.01
C VAL A 123 -7.19 15.45 2.73
N PRO A 124 -6.41 16.50 2.43
CA PRO A 124 -6.97 17.80 2.06
C PRO A 124 -7.92 17.72 0.86
N LYS A 125 -8.64 18.81 0.62
CA LYS A 125 -9.34 18.99 -0.66
C LYS A 125 -8.33 18.88 -1.80
N MET A 126 -8.65 18.07 -2.79
CA MET A 126 -7.83 17.81 -3.97
C MET A 126 -8.53 18.37 -5.21
N GLU A 127 -7.76 18.97 -6.10
CA GLU A 127 -8.15 19.35 -7.46
C GLU A 127 -7.49 18.41 -8.47
N PRO A 128 -8.00 18.33 -9.72
CA PRO A 128 -7.34 17.56 -10.77
C PRO A 128 -5.85 17.92 -10.87
N VAL A 129 -5.00 16.92 -11.09
CA VAL A 129 -3.52 16.95 -11.06
C VAL A 129 -2.85 17.01 -9.70
N ASP A 130 -3.56 17.30 -8.62
CA ASP A 130 -2.99 17.20 -7.27
C ASP A 130 -2.57 15.76 -6.98
N THR A 131 -1.50 15.60 -6.22
CA THR A 131 -1.01 14.28 -5.81
C THR A 131 -0.96 14.17 -4.30
N VAL A 132 -1.27 12.98 -3.79
CA VAL A 132 -1.07 12.65 -2.39
C VAL A 132 -0.20 11.40 -2.28
N TRP A 133 0.67 11.41 -1.29
CA TRP A 133 1.66 10.38 -1.04
C TRP A 133 1.65 9.99 0.42
N TRP A 134 1.66 8.70 0.70
CA TRP A 134 1.75 8.19 2.07
C TRP A 134 2.79 7.07 2.13
N HIS A 135 3.53 7.05 3.24
CA HIS A 135 4.53 6.01 3.46
C HIS A 135 3.86 4.64 3.36
N THR A 136 4.53 3.70 2.72
CA THR A 136 4.09 2.31 2.51
C THR A 136 3.52 1.60 3.76
N ASP A 137 3.96 1.98 4.95
CA ASP A 137 3.47 1.40 6.22
C ASP A 137 2.40 2.26 6.93
N VAL A 138 1.98 3.39 6.34
CA VAL A 138 0.88 4.21 6.89
C VAL A 138 -0.43 3.44 6.75
N CYS A 139 -1.13 3.29 7.88
CA CYS A 139 -2.51 2.84 7.89
C CYS A 139 -3.37 3.89 7.17
N HIS A 140 -4.17 3.43 6.22
CA HIS A 140 -5.05 4.26 5.42
C HIS A 140 -6.35 3.52 5.12
N ALA A 141 -7.39 4.26 4.79
CA ALA A 141 -8.70 3.75 4.41
C ALA A 141 -9.30 4.65 3.32
N VAL A 142 -10.24 4.13 2.55
CA VAL A 142 -11.10 4.96 1.71
C VAL A 142 -12.27 5.45 2.56
N ASP A 143 -12.72 6.67 2.30
CA ASP A 143 -13.88 7.24 2.96
C ASP A 143 -15.09 6.31 2.81
N PRO A 144 -15.74 5.90 3.92
CA PRO A 144 -16.92 5.05 3.85
C PRO A 144 -18.13 5.74 3.21
N VAL A 145 -18.08 7.07 3.04
CA VAL A 145 -19.15 7.85 2.40
C VAL A 145 -18.65 8.63 1.19
N HIS A 146 -19.57 8.86 0.24
CA HIS A 146 -19.36 9.74 -0.90
C HIS A 146 -20.58 10.65 -1.08
N GLU A 147 -20.54 11.82 -0.43
CA GLU A 147 -21.60 12.83 -0.47
C GLU A 147 -21.33 13.91 -1.54
N GLY A 148 -20.23 13.78 -2.29
CA GLY A 148 -19.88 14.67 -3.38
C GLY A 148 -20.79 14.52 -4.59
N SER A 149 -20.90 15.59 -5.39
CA SER A 149 -21.77 15.61 -6.58
C SER A 149 -21.14 15.02 -7.84
N ALA A 150 -19.89 14.56 -7.78
CA ALA A 150 -19.12 14.05 -8.92
C ALA A 150 -18.38 12.77 -8.53
N ASN A 151 -17.91 11.98 -9.51
CA ASN A 151 -17.11 10.80 -9.24
C ASN A 151 -15.79 11.18 -8.56
N ALA A 152 -15.36 10.40 -7.56
CA ALA A 152 -14.00 10.43 -7.04
C ALA A 152 -13.13 9.52 -7.90
N SER A 153 -12.24 10.10 -8.71
CA SER A 153 -11.42 9.35 -9.67
C SER A 153 -9.96 9.74 -9.54
N VAL A 154 -9.10 8.72 -9.50
CA VAL A 154 -7.66 8.87 -9.27
C VAL A 154 -6.87 7.92 -10.16
N LEU A 155 -5.60 8.25 -10.42
CA LEU A 155 -4.63 7.38 -11.05
C LEU A 155 -3.59 6.95 -10.01
N TYR A 156 -3.52 5.65 -9.70
CA TYR A 156 -2.53 5.13 -8.75
C TYR A 156 -1.12 5.15 -9.35
N ILE A 157 -0.21 5.85 -8.68
CA ILE A 157 1.20 5.97 -9.05
C ILE A 157 2.01 5.91 -7.76
N ALA A 158 2.82 4.86 -7.60
CA ALA A 158 3.65 4.68 -6.41
C ALA A 158 5.08 5.19 -6.65
N ALA A 159 5.79 5.48 -5.55
CA ALA A 159 7.23 5.72 -5.58
C ALA A 159 7.98 4.38 -5.37
N CYS A 160 8.65 3.93 -6.42
CA CYS A 160 9.43 2.68 -6.43
C CYS A 160 10.90 2.99 -6.67
N SER A 161 11.76 2.74 -5.69
CA SER A 161 13.21 2.91 -5.86
C SER A 161 13.81 1.84 -6.78
N THR A 162 14.94 2.13 -7.41
CA THR A 162 15.66 1.15 -8.23
C THR A 162 16.37 0.11 -7.36
N THR A 163 15.73 -1.03 -7.14
CA THR A 163 16.27 -2.20 -6.41
C THR A 163 16.38 -3.42 -7.33
N THR A 164 17.07 -4.47 -6.88
CA THR A 164 17.14 -5.74 -7.63
C THR A 164 15.75 -6.34 -7.84
N ILE A 165 14.90 -6.34 -6.82
CA ILE A 165 13.53 -6.86 -6.87
C ILE A 165 12.69 -6.02 -7.85
N ASN A 166 12.75 -4.69 -7.74
CA ASN A 166 11.96 -3.82 -8.62
C ASN A 166 12.40 -3.90 -10.09
N LYS A 167 13.71 -4.02 -10.36
CA LYS A 167 14.22 -4.24 -11.72
C LYS A 167 13.69 -5.55 -12.32
N ALA A 168 13.68 -6.63 -11.54
CA ALA A 168 13.16 -7.92 -11.99
C ALA A 168 11.67 -7.82 -12.35
N TYR A 169 10.87 -7.19 -11.49
CA TYR A 169 9.45 -6.99 -11.75
C TYR A 169 9.20 -6.09 -12.96
N VAL A 170 9.83 -4.92 -13.04
CA VAL A 170 9.64 -3.97 -14.16
C VAL A 170 9.98 -4.62 -15.50
N LYS A 171 11.00 -5.49 -15.55
CA LYS A 171 11.32 -6.26 -16.75
C LYS A 171 10.17 -7.18 -17.17
N MET A 172 9.53 -7.88 -16.22
CA MET A 172 8.36 -8.73 -16.50
C MET A 172 7.15 -7.88 -16.90
N GLN A 173 6.88 -6.81 -16.15
CA GLN A 173 5.80 -5.87 -16.43
C GLN A 173 5.87 -5.32 -17.86
N LEU A 174 7.07 -4.93 -18.33
CA LEU A 174 7.25 -4.45 -19.70
C LEU A 174 6.87 -5.52 -20.74
N SER A 175 7.28 -6.77 -20.55
CA SER A 175 6.91 -7.87 -21.44
C SER A 175 5.40 -8.08 -21.51
N GLU A 176 4.70 -7.96 -20.37
CA GLU A 176 3.24 -8.04 -20.33
C GLU A 176 2.57 -6.83 -21.00
N THR A 177 3.07 -5.62 -20.72
CA THR A 177 2.58 -4.38 -21.35
C THR A 177 2.71 -4.42 -22.87
N LEU A 178 3.86 -4.87 -23.40
CA LEU A 178 4.07 -5.00 -24.86
C LEU A 178 3.13 -6.02 -25.50
N ALA A 179 2.69 -7.02 -24.73
CA ALA A 179 1.70 -8.00 -25.19
C ALA A 179 0.24 -7.56 -24.92
N GLY A 180 0.03 -6.35 -24.39
CA GLY A 180 -1.27 -5.83 -24.01
C GLY A 180 -1.91 -6.53 -22.81
N ARG A 181 -1.16 -7.32 -22.04
CA ARG A 181 -1.69 -8.10 -20.91
C ARG A 181 -1.54 -7.35 -19.57
N PRO A 182 -2.32 -7.72 -18.55
CA PRO A 182 -2.22 -7.11 -17.23
C PRO A 182 -0.83 -7.33 -16.61
N PRO A 183 -0.35 -6.39 -15.77
CA PRO A 183 0.92 -6.56 -15.07
C PRO A 183 0.88 -7.81 -14.17
N PRO A 184 2.04 -8.43 -13.86
CA PRO A 184 2.08 -9.72 -13.17
C PRO A 184 1.26 -9.80 -11.88
N ASP A 185 1.30 -8.76 -11.03
CA ASP A 185 0.54 -8.69 -9.76
C ASP A 185 -1.00 -8.60 -9.97
N GLN A 186 -1.50 -8.52 -11.20
CA GLN A 186 -2.91 -8.31 -11.54
C GLN A 186 -3.45 -9.34 -12.54
N GLN A 187 -2.76 -10.46 -12.76
CA GLN A 187 -3.18 -11.48 -13.73
C GLN A 187 -4.22 -12.46 -13.18
N GLU A 188 -4.31 -12.62 -11.86
CA GLU A 188 -5.28 -13.54 -11.26
C GLU A 188 -6.71 -13.05 -11.53
N GLY A 189 -7.47 -13.83 -12.30
CA GLY A 189 -8.84 -13.49 -12.69
C GLY A 189 -8.96 -12.37 -13.73
N ASN A 190 -7.86 -11.96 -14.37
CA ASN A 190 -7.84 -10.91 -15.38
C ASN A 190 -6.99 -11.32 -16.58
N ASP A 191 -7.65 -11.61 -17.71
CA ASP A 191 -7.06 -11.97 -18.98
C ASP A 191 -7.24 -10.87 -20.06
N LEU A 192 -7.57 -9.65 -19.65
CA LEU A 192 -7.83 -8.54 -20.55
C LEU A 192 -6.61 -8.24 -21.43
N ASN A 193 -6.81 -8.28 -22.74
CA ASN A 193 -5.82 -7.78 -23.70
C ASN A 193 -6.18 -6.36 -24.13
N GLU A 194 -5.54 -5.36 -23.52
CA GLU A 194 -5.77 -3.94 -23.79
C GLU A 194 -5.44 -3.54 -25.23
N SER A 195 -4.57 -4.29 -25.94
CA SER A 195 -4.25 -4.00 -27.36
C SER A 195 -5.45 -4.21 -28.30
N THR A 196 -6.47 -4.95 -27.85
CA THR A 196 -7.71 -5.17 -28.61
C THR A 196 -8.76 -4.08 -28.36
N LEU A 197 -8.52 -3.18 -27.39
CA LEU A 197 -9.46 -2.13 -27.02
C LEU A 197 -9.32 -0.91 -27.92
N LYS A 198 -10.45 -0.24 -28.17
CA LYS A 198 -10.48 1.02 -28.91
C LYS A 198 -9.75 2.10 -28.10
N GLY A 199 -8.77 2.76 -28.73
CA GLY A 199 -8.02 3.86 -28.13
C GLY A 199 -6.70 3.46 -27.48
N TYR A 200 -6.28 2.19 -27.60
CA TYR A 200 -4.94 1.77 -27.19
C TYR A 200 -3.86 2.49 -28.01
N VAL A 201 -2.91 3.13 -27.32
CA VAL A 201 -1.81 3.91 -27.93
C VAL A 201 -0.46 3.17 -27.86
N GLY A 202 -0.34 2.15 -27.00
CA GLY A 202 0.92 1.42 -26.80
C GLY A 202 2.03 2.27 -26.18
N VAL A 203 3.28 1.80 -26.33
CA VAL A 203 4.47 2.38 -25.66
C VAL A 203 5.54 2.88 -26.63
N GLU A 204 5.26 2.88 -27.94
CA GLU A 204 6.23 3.21 -28.98
C GLU A 204 6.65 4.68 -28.96
N ASP A 205 5.69 5.58 -28.75
CA ASP A 205 5.88 7.03 -28.75
C ASP A 205 6.33 7.60 -27.38
N LEU A 206 6.66 6.73 -26.42
CA LEU A 206 7.17 7.17 -25.13
C LEU A 206 8.52 7.89 -25.26
N SER A 207 8.70 8.94 -24.45
CA SER A 207 9.98 9.64 -24.33
C SER A 207 11.09 8.70 -23.86
N ALA A 208 12.35 9.07 -24.10
CA ALA A 208 13.49 8.28 -23.63
C ALA A 208 13.49 8.08 -22.11
N GLU A 209 13.01 9.08 -21.35
CA GLU A 209 12.86 8.98 -19.91
C GLU A 209 11.76 7.99 -19.50
N ALA A 210 10.60 8.06 -20.14
CA ALA A 210 9.52 7.11 -19.91
C ALA A 210 9.97 5.69 -20.26
N LYS A 211 10.65 5.48 -21.40
CA LYS A 211 11.21 4.16 -21.76
C LYS A 211 12.20 3.63 -20.73
N ARG A 212 13.01 4.50 -20.09
CA ARG A 212 13.85 4.08 -18.96
C ARG A 212 13.01 3.65 -17.75
N ALA A 213 11.97 4.40 -17.40
CA ALA A 213 11.08 4.07 -16.29
C ALA A 213 10.30 2.75 -16.51
N PHE A 214 9.86 2.50 -17.75
CA PHE A 214 9.27 1.23 -18.18
C PHE A 214 10.28 0.07 -18.25
N GLY A 215 11.57 0.33 -18.05
CA GLY A 215 12.60 -0.71 -17.98
C GLY A 215 13.01 -1.30 -19.31
N PHE A 216 12.85 -0.57 -20.42
CA PHE A 216 13.31 -1.04 -21.73
C PHE A 216 14.81 -1.39 -21.75
N GLY A 217 15.65 -0.61 -21.04
CA GLY A 217 17.07 -0.92 -20.85
C GLY A 217 17.38 -2.15 -19.98
N LEU A 218 16.36 -2.84 -19.45
CA LEU A 218 16.51 -4.10 -18.69
C LEU A 218 16.27 -5.34 -19.58
N GLN A 219 15.79 -5.17 -20.81
CA GLN A 219 15.65 -6.25 -21.78
C GLN A 219 16.97 -6.58 -22.48
N ALA A 220 17.14 -7.85 -22.87
CA ALA A 220 18.33 -8.25 -23.62
C ALA A 220 18.27 -7.63 -25.03
N GLY A 221 19.36 -7.00 -25.47
CA GLY A 221 19.46 -6.37 -26.81
C GLY A 221 19.04 -4.90 -26.88
N TRP A 222 18.85 -4.23 -25.74
CA TRP A 222 18.47 -2.80 -25.64
C TRP A 222 19.64 -1.88 -25.20
N ASN A 223 20.87 -2.21 -25.60
CA ASN A 223 22.07 -1.38 -25.43
C ASN A 223 22.62 -0.94 -26.79
#